data_AF-A0A8S3AIF8-F1
#
_entry.id   AF-A0A8S3AIF8-F1
#
_cell.length_a   1.000
_cell.length_b   1.000
_cell.length_c   1.000
_cell.angle_alpha   90.00
_cell.angle_beta   90.00
_cell.angle_gamma   90.00
#
_symmetry.space_group_name_H-M   'P 1'
#
loop_
_entity.id
_entity.type
_entity.pdbx_description
1 polymer ?
#
loop_
_entity_poly.entity_id
_entity_poly.type
_entity_poly.pdbx_seq_one_letter_code
_entity_poly.pdbx_strand_id
1 'polypeptide(L)' 'RLDTQLNTAAQCNARQHSLQLLPPDERTSEKWNSDIYALDDGSGFNEDDPAAFLLSYWGMRYFNLLG' A
#
# COMPACT_ATOMS: atom_id res chain seq x y z
N ARG A 1 -17.91 2.00 -4.87
CA ARG A 1 -17.50 1.51 -6.21
C ARG A 1 -18.28 0.24 -6.50
N LEU A 2 -18.83 0.03 -7.71
CA LEU A 2 -19.80 -1.05 -7.97
C LEU A 2 -19.15 -2.36 -8.42
N ASP A 3 -17.90 -2.29 -8.87
CA ASP A 3 -17.11 -3.33 -9.54
C ASP A 3 -16.23 -4.16 -8.59
N THR A 4 -15.91 -3.64 -7.42
CA THR A 4 -15.09 -4.35 -6.42
C THR A 4 -15.96 -5.25 -5.54
N GLN A 5 -15.69 -6.55 -5.54
CA GLN A 5 -16.37 -7.49 -4.65
C GLN A 5 -15.84 -7.33 -3.21
N LEU A 6 -16.74 -7.02 -2.28
CA LEU A 6 -16.44 -6.81 -0.86
C LEU A 6 -16.52 -8.12 -0.07
N ASN A 7 -15.59 -8.31 0.85
CA ASN A 7 -15.65 -9.39 1.84
C ASN A 7 -16.54 -8.97 3.03
N THR A 8 -17.87 -9.02 2.84
CA THR A 8 -18.85 -8.64 3.87
C THR A 8 -18.85 -9.56 5.10
N ALA A 9 -18.50 -10.84 4.94
CA ALA A 9 -18.46 -11.79 6.05
C ALA A 9 -17.36 -11.46 7.09
N ALA A 10 -16.29 -10.77 6.67
CA ALA A 10 -15.20 -10.34 7.54
C ALA A 10 -15.40 -8.94 8.15
N GLN A 11 -16.46 -8.20 7.78
CA GLN A 11 -16.68 -6.79 8.16
C GLN A 11 -17.32 -6.60 9.55
N CYS A 12 -16.88 -7.34 10.57
CA CYS A 12 -17.35 -7.18 11.96
C CYS A 12 -16.82 -5.88 12.61
N ASN A 13 -17.15 -4.71 12.04
CA ASN A 13 -16.64 -3.37 12.38
C ASN A 13 -15.15 -3.11 12.04
N ALA A 14 -14.56 -3.98 11.22
CA ALA A 14 -13.22 -3.81 10.67
C ALA A 14 -13.26 -2.98 9.37
N ARG A 15 -12.06 -2.65 8.86
CA ARG A 15 -11.91 -2.06 7.52
C ARG A 15 -12.62 -2.90 6.46
N GLN A 16 -13.04 -2.25 5.38
CA GLN A 16 -13.57 -2.99 4.24
C GLN A 16 -12.39 -3.65 3.50
N HIS A 17 -12.56 -4.92 3.13
CA HIS A 17 -11.58 -5.64 2.32
C HIS A 17 -12.22 -6.12 1.02
N SER A 18 -11.44 -6.13 -0.05
CA SER A 18 -11.81 -6.75 -1.30
C SER A 18 -11.59 -8.28 -1.26
N LEU A 19 -12.37 -9.03 -2.04
CA LEU A 19 -12.12 -10.45 -2.29
C LEU A 19 -11.10 -10.69 -3.41
N GLN A 20 -10.74 -9.63 -4.13
CA GLN A 20 -9.89 -9.65 -5.31
C GLN A 20 -8.78 -8.63 -5.12
N LEU A 21 -7.59 -8.95 -5.62
CA LEU A 21 -6.48 -8.00 -5.61
C LEU A 21 -6.83 -6.77 -6.46
N LEU A 22 -6.71 -5.56 -5.89
CA LEU A 22 -6.93 -4.32 -6.64
C LEU A 22 -5.89 -4.17 -7.76
N PRO A 23 -6.20 -3.49 -8.86
CA PRO A 23 -5.19 -3.14 -9.85
C PRO A 23 -4.14 -2.17 -9.24
N PRO A 24 -2.88 -2.16 -9.72
CA PRO A 24 -1.79 -1.44 -9.06
C PRO A 24 -2.01 0.07 -8.88
N ASP A 25 -2.75 0.69 -9.79
CA ASP A 25 -3.09 2.13 -9.80
C ASP A 25 -4.15 2.52 -8.76
N GLU A 26 -4.86 1.54 -8.21
CA GLU A 26 -5.90 1.75 -7.20
C GLU A 26 -5.48 1.32 -5.79
N ARG A 27 -4.31 0.68 -5.67
CA ARG A 27 -3.76 0.29 -4.38
C ARG A 27 -3.15 1.49 -3.69
N THR A 28 -3.22 1.48 -2.36
CA THR A 28 -2.40 2.41 -1.59
C THR A 28 -0.92 2.03 -1.72
N SER A 29 -0.05 3.02 -1.60
CA SER A 29 1.39 2.79 -1.59
C SER A 29 1.76 2.19 -0.24
N GLU A 30 1.84 0.87 -0.21
CA GLU A 30 2.03 0.09 1.00
C GLU A 30 3.50 -0.28 1.23
N LYS A 31 3.92 -0.30 2.50
CA LYS A 31 5.24 -0.78 2.93
C LYS A 31 5.07 -1.93 3.92
N TRP A 32 6.14 -2.71 4.10
CA TRP A 32 6.32 -3.61 5.25
C TRP A 32 5.16 -4.59 5.53
N ASN A 33 4.66 -5.28 4.49
CA ASN A 33 3.57 -6.26 4.59
C ASN A 33 2.21 -5.68 5.02
N SER A 34 1.86 -4.50 4.53
CA SER A 34 0.50 -4.01 4.67
C SER A 34 -0.49 -4.85 3.85
N ASP A 35 -1.78 -4.67 4.15
CA ASP A 35 -2.85 -5.47 3.60
C ASP A 35 -3.34 -4.93 2.25
N ILE A 36 -2.88 -5.59 1.19
CA ILE A 36 -3.21 -5.30 -0.21
C ILE A 36 -4.70 -5.42 -0.57
N TYR A 37 -5.51 -6.02 0.31
CA TYR A 37 -6.96 -6.13 0.14
C TYR A 37 -7.73 -5.04 0.88
N ALA A 38 -7.07 -4.25 1.72
CA ALA A 38 -7.72 -3.18 2.45
C ALA A 38 -8.21 -2.10 1.48
N LEU A 39 -9.48 -1.72 1.65
CA LEU A 39 -10.11 -0.61 0.93
C LEU A 39 -10.14 0.63 1.82
N ASP A 40 -10.12 1.78 1.16
CA ASP A 40 -10.25 3.09 1.80
C ASP A 40 -9.16 3.32 2.87
N ASP A 41 -7.92 3.17 2.43
CA ASP A 41 -6.74 3.43 3.23
C ASP A 41 -6.21 4.87 3.04
N GLY A 42 -5.51 5.37 4.06
CA GLY A 42 -5.18 6.79 4.21
C GLY A 42 -6.28 7.60 4.89
N SER A 43 -5.88 8.65 5.62
CA SER A 43 -6.81 9.60 6.26
C SER A 43 -6.96 10.91 5.49
N GLY A 44 -6.16 11.11 4.43
CA GLY A 44 -6.01 12.41 3.75
C GLY A 44 -5.20 13.45 4.53
N PHE A 45 -4.81 13.14 5.78
CA PHE A 45 -4.04 14.05 6.64
C PHE A 45 -2.59 13.63 6.85
N ASN A 46 -2.19 12.48 6.30
CA ASN A 46 -0.84 11.94 6.40
C ASN A 46 -0.31 11.64 5.00
N GLU A 47 0.89 12.12 4.71
CA GLU A 47 1.68 11.71 3.55
C GLU A 47 2.77 10.75 4.03
N ASP A 48 3.02 9.70 3.25
CA ASP A 48 4.03 8.72 3.58
C ASP A 48 5.42 9.18 3.10
N ASP A 49 6.46 8.97 3.93
CA ASP A 49 7.82 9.45 3.63
C ASP A 49 8.46 8.60 2.52
N PRO A 50 8.83 9.18 1.36
CA PRO A 50 9.47 8.43 0.28
C PRO A 50 10.90 7.96 0.63
N ALA A 51 11.51 8.46 1.71
CA ALA A 51 12.88 8.11 2.10
C ALA A 51 13.10 6.61 2.27
N ALA A 52 12.07 5.86 2.70
CA ALA A 52 12.14 4.40 2.82
C ALA A 52 12.51 3.69 1.49
N PHE A 53 12.11 4.25 0.35
CA PHE A 53 12.46 3.72 -0.97
C PHE A 53 13.78 4.31 -1.50
N LEU A 54 14.16 5.50 -1.03
CA LEU A 54 15.39 6.18 -1.44
C LEU A 54 16.63 5.69 -0.67
N LEU A 55 16.46 5.12 0.53
CA LEU A 55 17.57 4.70 1.37
C LEU A 55 18.48 3.68 0.66
N SER A 56 17.88 2.71 -0.02
CA SER A 56 18.63 1.72 -0.81
C SER A 56 19.41 2.41 -1.95
N TYR A 57 18.79 3.35 -2.67
CA TYR A 57 19.47 4.09 -3.72
C TYR A 57 20.67 4.89 -3.19
N TRP A 58 20.48 5.66 -2.12
CA TRP A 58 21.58 6.45 -1.52
C TRP A 58 22.66 5.57 -0.89
N GLY A 59 22.29 4.45 -0.27
CA GLY A 59 23.24 3.46 0.22
C GLY A 59 24.08 2.87 -0.91
N MET A 60 23.45 2.44 -2.00
CA MET A 60 24.16 1.92 -3.17
C MET A 60 25.03 2.97 -3.85
N ARG A 61 24.59 4.25 -3.89
CA ARG A 61 25.44 5.37 -4.33
C ARG A 61 26.67 5.54 -3.43
N TYR A 62 26.49 5.56 -2.12
CA TYR A 62 27.58 5.73 -1.15
C TYR A 62 28.61 4.60 -1.25
N PHE A 63 28.16 3.37 -1.44
CA PHE A 63 29.03 2.19 -1.61
C PHE A 63 29.55 1.98 -3.05
N ASN A 64 29.25 2.90 -3.99
CA ASN A 64 29.60 2.75 -5.41
C ASN A 64 29.12 1.42 -6.04
N LEU A 65 27.91 0.99 -5.69
CA LEU A 65 27.29 -0.25 -6.21
C LEU A 65 26.38 0.01 -7.43
N LEU A 66 26.15 1.28 -7.78
CA LEU A 66 25.42 1.68 -8.99
C LEU A 66 26.46 2.02 -10.06
N GLY A 67 26.64 1.14 -11.03
CA GLY A 67 27.55 1.29 -12.18
C GLY A 67 26.98 2.17 -13.28
#